data_AF-U5YQ17-F1
#
_entry.id   AF-U5YQ17-F1
#
_cell.length_a   1.000
_cell.length_b   1.000
_cell.length_c   1.000
_cell.angle_alpha   90.00
_cell.angle_beta   90.00
_cell.angle_gamma   90.00
#
_symmetry.space_group_name_H-M   'P 1'
#
loop_
_entity.id
_entity.type
_entity.pdbx_description
1 polymer ?
#
loop_
_entity_poly.entity_id
_entity_poly.type
_entity_poly.pdbx_seq_one_letter_code
_entity_poly.pdbx_strand_id
1 'polypeptide(L)'
;MEEIDHIRPWQGGANLGWSCREGTPVFDEQQCRPGVKYTDPVFEYDHYNDNCSVTGGVVYRGFRTPEARGTYVASDYCSTRVFAVRPKPGGGYDTATIGNFPTQPSAIGTDVHGELYVLSDLPGGLSRVRFERVQPS
;
A
#
# COMPACT_ATOMS: atom_id res chain seq x y z
N MET A 1 7.61 9.85 5.61
CA MET A 1 7.44 8.39 5.42
C MET A 1 5.98 8.11 5.17
N GLU A 2 5.69 7.12 4.35
CA GLU A 2 4.34 6.58 4.16
C GLU A 2 4.34 5.11 4.55
N GLU A 3 3.22 4.63 5.11
CA GLU A 3 3.12 3.26 5.61
C GLU A 3 1.78 2.59 5.29
N ILE A 4 1.80 1.26 5.26
CA ILE A 4 0.63 0.40 5.14
C ILE A 4 0.65 -0.55 6.34
N ASP A 5 -0.40 -0.48 7.15
CA ASP A 5 -0.65 -1.43 8.24
C ASP A 5 -1.62 -2.52 7.86
N HIS A 6 -1.47 -3.70 8.48
CA HIS A 6 -2.50 -4.73 8.45
C HIS A 6 -2.76 -5.26 9.85
N ILE A 7 -3.88 -4.81 10.42
CA ILE A 7 -4.38 -5.28 11.71
C ILE A 7 -5.26 -6.50 11.51
N ARG A 8 -4.85 -7.62 12.10
CA ARG A 8 -5.64 -8.86 12.07
C ARG A 8 -6.81 -8.79 13.06
N PRO A 9 -7.86 -9.60 12.90
CA PRO A 9 -9.04 -9.56 13.78
C PRO A 9 -8.72 -9.71 15.28
N TRP A 10 -7.66 -10.44 15.65
CA TRP A 10 -7.23 -10.62 17.04
C TRP A 10 -6.28 -9.54 17.56
N GLN A 11 -5.88 -8.58 16.73
CA GLN A 11 -5.01 -7.46 17.08
C GLN A 11 -5.79 -6.17 17.34
N GLY A 12 -7.07 -6.28 17.72
CA GLY A 12 -7.87 -5.12 18.11
C GLY A 12 -7.18 -4.30 19.22
N GLY A 13 -7.15 -2.98 19.06
CA GLY A 13 -6.42 -2.09 19.97
C GLY A 13 -4.90 -2.07 19.80
N ALA A 14 -4.38 -2.62 18.70
CA ALA A 14 -2.96 -2.51 18.35
C ALA A 14 -2.50 -1.05 18.38
N ASN A 15 -1.36 -0.81 19.04
CA ASN A 15 -0.71 0.48 19.06
C ASN A 15 0.24 0.57 17.86
N LEU A 16 -0.10 1.41 16.87
CA LEU A 16 0.71 1.65 15.67
C LEU A 16 1.87 2.62 15.92
N GLY A 17 1.92 3.27 17.08
CA GLY A 17 3.06 4.12 17.45
C GLY A 17 3.07 5.52 16.85
N TRP A 18 1.97 5.97 16.24
CA TRP A 18 1.84 7.26 15.52
C TRP A 18 2.44 8.49 16.19
N SER A 19 2.39 8.61 17.51
CA SER A 19 3.00 9.77 18.19
C SER A 19 4.52 9.68 18.31
N CYS A 20 5.07 8.46 18.40
CA CYS A 20 6.50 8.18 18.59
C CYS A 20 7.24 7.94 17.26
N ARG A 21 6.56 7.38 16.26
CA ARG A 21 7.16 6.88 15.01
C ARG A 21 6.49 7.44 13.76
N GLU A 22 7.26 7.43 12.68
CA GLU A 22 6.80 7.67 11.32
C GLU A 22 7.31 6.49 10.47
N GLY A 23 6.52 5.43 10.32
CA GLY A 23 7.00 4.10 9.95
C GLY A 23 7.60 3.34 11.14
N THR A 24 8.70 2.64 10.89
CA THR A 24 9.56 2.04 11.91
C THR A 24 10.56 3.01 12.55
N PRO A 25 11.06 4.08 11.88
CA PRO A 25 11.90 5.09 12.51
C PRO A 25 11.21 5.85 13.65
N VAL A 26 12.00 6.24 14.65
CA VAL A 26 11.55 7.16 15.70
C VAL A 26 11.47 8.56 15.12
N PHE A 27 10.29 9.17 15.23
CA PHE A 27 10.00 10.54 14.81
C PHE A 27 10.13 11.53 15.97
N ASP A 28 9.53 11.20 17.11
CA ASP A 28 9.57 12.03 18.32
C ASP A 28 9.87 11.16 19.55
N GLU A 29 11.12 11.21 20.00
CA GLU A 29 11.59 10.50 21.19
C GLU A 29 10.79 10.86 22.46
N GLN A 30 10.25 12.08 22.56
CA GLN A 30 9.49 12.51 23.75
C GLN A 30 8.14 11.79 23.87
N GLN A 31 7.60 11.31 22.75
CA GLN A 31 6.37 10.52 22.70
C GLN A 31 6.64 9.01 22.85
N CYS A 32 7.90 8.60 22.78
CA CYS A 32 8.29 7.20 22.89
C CYS A 32 8.32 6.74 24.35
N ARG A 33 7.23 6.10 24.78
CA ARG A 33 7.13 5.56 26.15
C ARG A 33 7.92 4.26 26.30
N PRO A 34 8.72 4.11 27.37
CA PRO A 34 9.50 2.88 27.60
C PRO A 34 8.58 1.69 27.87
N GLY A 35 8.98 0.51 27.38
CA GLY A 35 8.24 -0.74 27.59
C GLY A 35 6.94 -0.89 26.78
N VAL A 36 6.60 0.10 25.94
CA VAL A 36 5.44 0.00 25.04
C VAL A 36 5.79 -0.87 23.84
N LYS A 37 4.89 -1.81 23.52
CA LYS A 37 4.97 -2.62 22.30
C LYS A 37 4.19 -1.93 21.19
N TYR A 38 4.88 -1.60 20.11
CA TYR A 38 4.27 -1.10 18.87
C TYR A 38 4.02 -2.26 17.90
N THR A 39 3.07 -2.07 17.00
CA THR A 39 2.83 -2.94 15.85
C THR A 39 3.46 -2.25 14.65
N ASP A 40 4.46 -2.89 14.04
CA ASP A 40 5.15 -2.33 12.90
C ASP A 40 4.29 -2.43 11.63
N PRO A 41 4.45 -1.48 10.69
CA PRO A 41 3.77 -1.53 9.40
C PRO A 41 4.23 -2.76 8.59
N VAL A 42 3.39 -3.17 7.65
CA VAL A 42 3.68 -4.32 6.77
C VAL A 42 4.42 -3.90 5.50
N PHE A 43 4.40 -2.61 5.22
CA PHE A 43 5.16 -1.96 4.16
C PHE A 43 5.31 -0.48 4.51
N GLU A 44 6.48 0.07 4.26
CA GLU A 44 6.78 1.50 4.41
C GLU A 44 7.73 1.95 3.31
N TYR A 45 7.69 3.24 3.01
CA TYR A 45 8.62 3.86 2.08
C TYR A 45 8.88 5.33 2.43
N ASP A 46 10.07 5.80 2.04
CA ASP A 46 10.49 7.19 2.26
C ASP A 46 9.89 8.17 1.25
N HIS A 47 9.93 9.45 1.61
CA HIS A 47 9.52 10.57 0.74
C HIS A 47 10.65 11.01 -0.23
N TYR A 48 11.65 10.17 -0.52
CA TYR A 48 12.63 10.44 -1.56
C TYR A 48 12.11 9.94 -2.92
N ASN A 49 12.80 10.32 -4.02
CA ASN A 49 12.45 9.90 -5.38
C ASN A 49 11.00 10.27 -5.78
N ASP A 50 10.63 11.53 -5.51
CA ASP A 50 9.31 12.11 -5.79
C ASP A 50 8.13 11.42 -5.09
N ASN A 51 8.40 10.61 -4.05
CA ASN A 51 7.37 10.06 -3.19
C ASN A 51 6.79 11.14 -2.26
N CYS A 52 5.49 11.10 -1.98
CA CYS A 52 4.89 12.11 -1.12
C CYS A 52 3.67 11.67 -0.31
N SER A 53 2.88 10.71 -0.81
CA SER A 53 1.62 10.37 -0.16
C SER A 53 1.09 9.04 -0.69
N VAL A 54 0.87 8.09 0.20
CA VAL A 54 0.23 6.84 -0.18
C VAL A 54 -1.25 7.10 -0.49
N THR A 55 -1.63 6.88 -1.73
CA THR A 55 -3.02 6.75 -2.13
C THR A 55 -3.47 5.32 -1.87
N GLY A 56 -4.40 5.24 -0.91
CA GLY A 56 -4.96 4.01 -0.39
C GLY A 56 -5.51 3.09 -1.47
N GLY A 57 -5.51 1.82 -1.11
CA GLY A 57 -5.57 0.71 -2.03
C GLY A 57 -6.71 -0.26 -1.77
N VAL A 58 -6.76 -1.31 -2.58
CA VAL A 58 -7.75 -2.38 -2.45
C VAL A 58 -7.06 -3.74 -2.50
N VAL A 59 -7.61 -4.72 -1.79
CA VAL A 59 -7.20 -6.12 -1.98
C VAL A 59 -7.86 -6.65 -3.24
N TYR A 60 -7.05 -6.98 -4.24
CA TYR A 60 -7.55 -7.51 -5.51
C TYR A 60 -8.24 -8.86 -5.33
N ARG A 61 -9.48 -8.94 -5.81
CA ARG A 61 -10.32 -10.15 -5.78
C ARG A 61 -10.87 -10.52 -7.16
N GLY A 62 -10.42 -9.85 -8.21
CA GLY A 62 -10.82 -10.10 -9.59
C GLY A 62 -10.53 -11.52 -10.07
N PHE A 63 -11.26 -11.95 -11.10
CA PHE A 63 -11.13 -13.28 -11.68
C PHE A 63 -10.22 -13.29 -12.91
N ARG A 64 -9.92 -12.12 -13.51
CA ARG A 64 -9.13 -12.03 -14.74
C ARG A 64 -7.64 -12.27 -14.53
N THR A 65 -7.12 -12.02 -13.33
CA THR A 65 -5.72 -12.30 -12.97
C THR A 65 -5.67 -13.13 -11.67
N PRO A 66 -6.01 -14.44 -11.71
CA PRO A 66 -6.09 -15.27 -10.50
C PRO A 66 -4.82 -15.24 -9.63
N GLU A 67 -3.64 -15.12 -10.23
CA GLU A 67 -2.34 -15.07 -9.55
C GLU A 67 -2.12 -13.80 -8.70
N ALA A 68 -2.87 -12.73 -8.96
CA ALA A 68 -2.81 -11.49 -8.19
C ALA A 68 -3.82 -11.47 -7.03
N ARG A 69 -4.74 -12.44 -6.94
CA ARG A 69 -5.77 -12.47 -5.89
C ARG A 69 -5.16 -12.46 -4.49
N GLY A 70 -5.75 -11.65 -3.62
CA GLY A 70 -5.27 -11.48 -2.24
C GLY A 70 -4.11 -10.49 -2.08
N THR A 71 -3.69 -9.84 -3.17
CA THR A 71 -2.67 -8.78 -3.14
C THR A 71 -3.34 -7.44 -2.85
N TYR A 72 -2.84 -6.71 -1.86
CA TYR A 72 -3.20 -5.30 -1.64
C TYR A 72 -2.43 -4.43 -2.64
N VAL A 73 -3.15 -3.58 -3.36
CA VAL A 73 -2.58 -2.69 -4.38
C VAL A 73 -2.80 -1.25 -3.94
N ALA A 74 -1.71 -0.51 -3.74
CA ALA A 74 -1.70 0.91 -3.40
C ALA A 74 -0.79 1.68 -4.36
N SER A 75 -0.78 3.00 -4.28
CA SER A 75 0.10 3.81 -5.10
C SER A 75 0.58 5.05 -4.36
N ASP A 76 1.70 5.62 -4.77
CA ASP A 76 2.10 6.95 -4.34
C ASP A 76 1.51 8.01 -5.28
N TYR A 77 0.95 9.08 -4.72
CA TYR A 77 0.29 10.14 -5.48
C TYR A 77 1.25 10.87 -6.43
N CYS A 78 2.41 11.29 -5.94
CA CYS A 78 3.33 12.15 -6.68
C CYS A 78 4.13 11.36 -7.73
N SER A 79 4.76 10.26 -7.32
CA SER A 79 5.59 9.44 -8.20
C SER A 79 4.79 8.50 -9.09
N THR A 80 3.48 8.36 -8.86
CA THR A 80 2.56 7.43 -9.53
C THR A 80 2.90 5.95 -9.37
N ARG A 81 3.88 5.63 -8.52
CA ARG A 81 4.41 4.28 -8.33
C ARG A 81 3.35 3.38 -7.72
N VAL A 82 3.20 2.17 -8.25
CA VAL A 82 2.21 1.20 -7.79
C VAL A 82 2.89 0.10 -6.98
N PHE A 83 2.35 -0.18 -5.80
CA PHE A 83 2.88 -1.15 -4.86
C PHE A 83 1.94 -2.34 -4.74
N ALA A 84 2.52 -3.54 -4.63
CA ALA A 84 1.85 -4.77 -4.23
C ALA A 84 2.33 -5.17 -2.84
N VAL A 85 1.40 -5.48 -1.94
CA VAL A 85 1.67 -6.02 -0.60
C VAL A 85 0.84 -7.29 -0.42
N ARG A 86 1.48 -8.42 -0.14
CA ARG A 86 0.80 -9.73 -0.06
C ARG A 86 1.27 -10.54 1.14
N PRO A 87 0.35 -11.07 1.97
CA PRO A 87 0.71 -11.97 3.07
C PRO A 87 1.38 -13.25 2.56
N LYS A 88 2.43 -13.70 3.25
CA LYS A 88 3.07 -15.00 3.00
C LYS A 88 2.39 -16.13 3.79
N PRO A 89 2.36 -17.37 3.26
CA PRO A 89 1.86 -18.54 3.98
C PRO A 89 2.54 -18.83 5.33
N GLY A 90 3.79 -18.40 5.50
CA GLY A 90 4.57 -18.56 6.75
C GLY A 90 4.59 -17.34 7.68
N GLY A 91 3.80 -16.31 7.39
CA GLY A 91 3.87 -15.02 8.09
C GLY A 91 4.78 -14.00 7.40
N GLY A 92 4.59 -12.73 7.78
CA GLY A 92 5.17 -11.59 7.06
C GLY A 92 4.50 -11.34 5.71
N TYR A 93 5.13 -10.48 4.92
CA TYR A 93 4.62 -9.99 3.64
C TYR A 93 5.69 -10.04 2.55
N ASP A 94 5.24 -10.23 1.33
CA ASP A 94 6.02 -9.92 0.14
C ASP A 94 5.54 -8.57 -0.40
N THR A 95 6.49 -7.73 -0.75
CA THR A 95 6.25 -6.37 -1.23
C THR A 95 7.00 -6.15 -2.54
N ALA A 96 6.40 -5.41 -3.46
CA ALA A 96 7.02 -5.09 -4.74
C ALA A 96 6.46 -3.80 -5.33
N THR A 97 7.30 -3.04 -6.03
CA THR A 97 6.82 -2.08 -7.02
C THR A 97 6.41 -2.85 -8.27
N ILE A 98 5.18 -2.68 -8.73
CA ILE A 98 4.59 -3.45 -9.83
C ILE A 98 4.27 -2.62 -11.07
N GLY A 99 4.63 -1.34 -11.06
CA GLY A 99 4.48 -0.43 -12.20
C GLY A 99 4.24 1.00 -11.78
N ASN A 100 3.74 1.81 -12.71
CA ASN A 100 3.35 3.20 -12.50
C ASN A 100 1.99 3.45 -13.16
N PHE A 101 1.17 4.30 -12.55
CA PHE A 101 0.00 4.84 -13.22
C PHE A 101 0.39 5.97 -14.18
N PRO A 102 -0.41 6.25 -15.23
CA PRO A 102 -0.07 7.28 -16.20
C PRO A 102 -0.04 8.71 -15.63
N THR A 103 -0.81 8.96 -14.58
CA THR A 103 -1.00 10.27 -13.93
C THR A 103 -1.25 10.06 -12.44
N GLN A 104 -1.33 11.15 -11.67
CA GLN A 104 -1.50 11.13 -10.21
C GLN A 104 -2.79 10.38 -9.82
N PRO A 105 -2.72 9.23 -9.14
CA PRO A 105 -3.88 8.48 -8.70
C PRO A 105 -4.48 9.15 -7.46
N SER A 106 -5.75 9.52 -7.49
CA SER A 106 -6.46 10.06 -6.32
C SER A 106 -7.27 9.02 -5.56
N ALA A 107 -7.61 7.89 -6.19
CA ALA A 107 -8.22 6.74 -5.53
C ALA A 107 -8.08 5.46 -6.37
N ILE A 108 -8.13 4.29 -5.70
CA ILE A 108 -8.19 2.98 -6.34
C ILE A 108 -9.48 2.29 -5.87
N GLY A 109 -10.22 1.68 -6.79
CA GLY A 109 -11.48 0.98 -6.51
C GLY A 109 -11.61 -0.33 -7.27
N THR A 110 -12.68 -1.06 -6.96
CA THR A 110 -13.04 -2.30 -7.67
C THR A 110 -14.45 -2.26 -8.23
N ASP A 111 -14.68 -2.94 -9.36
CA ASP A 111 -16.03 -3.26 -9.80
C ASP A 111 -16.64 -4.44 -9.01
N VAL A 112 -17.87 -4.84 -9.37
CA VAL A 112 -18.59 -5.97 -8.77
C VAL A 112 -17.93 -7.33 -9.02
N HIS A 113 -16.99 -7.41 -9.96
CA HIS A 113 -16.21 -8.61 -10.25
C HIS A 113 -14.86 -8.61 -9.53
N GLY A 114 -14.52 -7.54 -8.81
CA GLY A 114 -13.25 -7.37 -8.11
C GLY A 114 -12.11 -6.87 -9.01
N GLU A 115 -12.41 -6.39 -10.22
CA GLU A 115 -11.42 -5.84 -11.14
C GLU A 115 -11.07 -4.39 -10.79
N LEU A 116 -9.81 -4.01 -10.98
CA LEU A 116 -9.28 -2.73 -10.51
C LEU A 116 -9.61 -1.57 -11.44
N TYR A 117 -9.86 -0.42 -10.82
CA TYR A 117 -10.00 0.88 -11.45
C TYR A 117 -9.21 1.92 -10.66
N VAL A 118 -8.67 2.91 -11.36
CA VAL A 118 -7.96 4.05 -10.76
C VAL A 118 -8.65 5.35 -11.18
N LEU A 119 -8.86 6.23 -10.22
CA LEU A 119 -9.23 7.62 -10.43
C LEU A 119 -7.95 8.45 -10.48
N SER A 120 -7.85 9.31 -11.48
CA SER A 120 -6.73 10.23 -11.68
C SER A 120 -7.15 11.67 -11.40
N ASP A 121 -6.24 12.49 -10.90
CA ASP A 121 -6.51 13.91 -10.60
C ASP A 121 -6.48 14.82 -11.84
N LEU A 122 -5.33 14.92 -12.55
CA LEU A 122 -5.18 15.86 -13.67
C LEU A 122 -4.48 15.23 -14.90
N PRO A 123 -5.14 15.20 -16.09
CA PRO A 123 -6.57 15.44 -16.27
C PRO A 123 -7.39 14.38 -15.54
N GLY A 124 -8.52 14.79 -14.96
CA GLY A 124 -9.41 13.89 -14.22
C GLY A 124 -9.86 12.72 -15.10
N GLY A 125 -9.85 11.50 -14.56
CA GLY A 125 -10.18 10.32 -15.34
C GLY A 125 -10.44 9.07 -14.51
N LEU A 126 -11.18 8.13 -15.10
CA LEU A 126 -11.39 6.79 -14.58
C LEU A 126 -10.79 5.79 -15.56
N SER A 127 -9.77 5.06 -15.13
CA SER A 127 -9.08 4.07 -15.96
C SER A 127 -9.24 2.68 -15.36
N ARG A 128 -9.50 1.70 -16.22
CA ARG A 128 -9.43 0.29 -15.83
C ARG A 128 -7.96 -0.12 -15.72
N VAL A 129 -7.61 -0.80 -14.63
CA VAL A 129 -6.26 -1.31 -14.37
C VAL A 129 -6.23 -2.81 -14.68
N ARG A 130 -5.14 -3.28 -15.27
CA ARG A 130 -4.90 -4.70 -15.56
C ARG A 130 -3.48 -5.08 -15.16
N PHE A 131 -3.32 -6.31 -14.71
CA PHE A 131 -2.00 -6.89 -14.51
C PHE A 131 -1.49 -7.45 -15.83
N GLU A 132 -0.21 -7.25 -16.11
CA GLU A 132 0.49 -7.83 -17.25
C GLU A 132 1.70 -8.60 -16.72
N ARG A 133 1.94 -9.80 -17.27
CA ARG A 133 3.18 -10.54 -16.98
C ARG A 133 4.29 -9.94 -17.83
N VAL A 134 5.28 -9.38 -17.17
CA VAL A 134 6.50 -8.87 -17.81
C VAL A 134 7.61 -9.88 -17.54
N GLN A 135 8.37 -10.25 -18.58
CA GLN A 135 9.56 -11.07 -18.38
C GLN A 135 10.65 -10.22 -17.69
N PRO A 136 11.37 -10.75 -16.69
CA PRO A 136 12.53 -10.05 -16.14
C PRO A 136 13.54 -9.77 -17.26
N SER A 137 14.00 -8.53 -17.35
CA SER A 137 15.10 -8.12 -18.24
C SER A 137 16.45 -8.60 -17.71
#